data_AF-A0A7Y3X219-F1
#
_entry.id   AF-A0A7Y3X219-F1
#
_cell.length_a   1.000
_cell.length_b   1.000
_cell.length_c   1.000
_cell.angle_alpha   90.00
_cell.angle_beta   90.00
_cell.angle_gamma   90.00
#
_symmetry.space_group_name_H-M   'P 1'
#
loop_
_entity.id
_entity.type
_entity.pdbx_description
1 polymer ?
#
loop_
_entity_poly.entity_id
_entity_poly.type
_entity_poly.pdbx_seq_one_letter_code
_entity_poly.pdbx_strand_id
1 'polypeptide(L)'
;MKSLLLLCIALLNTILGSAQSDARYHTHTERIAQFSKPNKLLSSTIDAEGNGSLEYTNPKNQVLRFRLLNHRLQIQHGGIAFQLFSYQNNYLQKIETFDLQGKRAGERESQNEAVVQFIVEKKNEYLQKKKLIDDAEGNIDLKDDSKEQIIRIKLFDTNNLPLSEKEPAYISSKTYWEYNVRMYWP
;
A
#
# COMPACT_ATOMS: atom_id res chain seq x y z
N MET A 1 -40.81 2.41 33.70
CA MET A 1 -40.08 1.25 33.13
C MET A 1 -40.21 1.13 31.61
N LYS A 2 -41.41 1.30 31.01
CA LYS A 2 -41.60 1.20 29.54
C LYS A 2 -40.85 2.27 28.72
N SER A 3 -40.72 3.48 29.25
CA SER A 3 -40.03 4.59 28.57
C SER A 3 -38.50 4.44 28.56
N LEU A 4 -37.92 3.76 29.56
CA LEU A 4 -36.47 3.48 29.61
C LEU A 4 -36.06 2.42 28.57
N LEU A 5 -36.93 1.43 28.33
CA LEU A 5 -36.70 0.37 27.35
C LEU A 5 -36.65 0.93 25.92
N LEU A 6 -37.55 1.87 25.60
CA LEU A 6 -37.59 2.55 24.30
C LEU A 6 -36.33 3.40 24.05
N LEU A 7 -35.77 4.01 25.09
CA LEU A 7 -34.52 4.77 25.00
C LEU A 7 -33.32 3.86 24.69
N CYS A 8 -33.25 2.68 25.33
CA CYS A 8 -32.21 1.69 25.06
C CYS A 8 -32.29 1.14 23.61
N ILE A 9 -33.49 0.92 23.09
CA ILE A 9 -33.69 0.43 21.71
C ILE A 9 -33.33 1.52 20.68
N ALA A 10 -33.61 2.80 20.97
CA ALA A 10 -33.22 3.91 20.10
C ALA A 10 -31.69 4.08 20.03
N LEU A 11 -30.99 3.93 21.15
CA LEU A 11 -29.52 4.00 21.22
C LEU A 11 -28.83 2.81 20.52
N LEU A 12 -29.43 1.62 20.54
CA LEU A 12 -28.90 0.43 19.84
C LEU A 12 -28.93 0.59 18.31
N ASN A 13 -29.94 1.26 17.76
CA ASN A 13 -30.04 1.48 16.31
C ASN A 13 -28.99 2.46 15.77
N THR A 14 -28.53 3.41 16.59
CA THR A 14 -27.48 4.37 16.18
C THR A 14 -26.08 3.75 16.10
N ILE A 15 -25.84 2.61 16.75
CA ILE A 15 -24.51 1.97 16.79
C ILE A 15 -24.32 0.99 15.62
N LEU A 16 -25.41 0.42 15.08
CA LEU A 16 -25.35 -0.59 14.02
C LEU A 16 -25.13 -0.01 12.61
N GLY A 17 -25.48 1.26 12.38
CA GLY A 17 -25.39 1.89 11.05
C GLY A 17 -23.96 2.20 10.57
N SER A 18 -23.01 2.33 11.50
CA SER A 18 -21.65 2.83 11.20
C SER A 18 -20.59 1.73 11.07
N ALA A 19 -20.90 0.49 11.46
CA ALA A 19 -19.94 -0.63 11.43
C ALA A 19 -19.95 -1.42 10.11
N GLN A 20 -20.90 -1.14 9.22
CA GLN A 20 -21.19 -1.99 8.06
C GLN A 20 -20.34 -1.65 6.81
N SER A 21 -19.78 -0.44 6.71
CA SER A 21 -18.92 -0.06 5.57
C SER A 21 -17.54 -0.69 5.65
N ASP A 22 -16.92 -0.70 6.85
CA ASP A 22 -15.56 -1.20 7.06
C ASP A 22 -15.44 -2.71 6.83
N ALA A 23 -16.52 -3.45 7.13
CA ALA A 23 -16.55 -4.90 7.07
C ALA A 23 -16.67 -5.46 5.64
N ARG A 24 -17.27 -4.71 4.70
CA ARG A 24 -17.68 -5.25 3.39
C ARG A 24 -16.52 -5.89 2.61
N TYR A 25 -15.35 -5.26 2.66
CA TYR A 25 -14.16 -5.70 1.91
C TYR A 25 -13.04 -6.25 2.80
N HIS A 26 -13.28 -6.30 4.11
CA HIS A 26 -12.29 -6.77 5.08
C HIS A 26 -11.84 -8.21 4.79
N THR A 27 -12.73 -9.07 4.30
CA THR A 27 -12.42 -10.47 3.96
C THR A 27 -11.37 -10.60 2.86
N HIS A 28 -11.20 -9.60 1.99
CA HIS A 28 -10.12 -9.61 1.00
C HIS A 28 -8.73 -9.55 1.65
N THR A 29 -8.62 -8.90 2.81
CA THR A 29 -7.35 -8.79 3.53
C THR A 29 -6.84 -10.14 4.03
N GLU A 30 -7.74 -11.11 4.25
CA GLU A 30 -7.41 -12.45 4.75
C GLU A 30 -6.66 -13.31 3.74
N ARG A 31 -6.70 -12.94 2.45
CA ARG A 31 -6.00 -13.67 1.39
C ARG A 31 -4.49 -13.50 1.46
N ILE A 32 -4.02 -12.42 2.07
CA ILE A 32 -2.60 -12.09 2.12
C ILE A 32 -2.03 -12.59 3.45
N ALA A 33 -1.40 -13.76 3.44
CA ALA A 33 -0.87 -14.41 4.65
C ALA A 33 0.12 -13.52 5.43
N GLN A 34 0.87 -12.67 4.72
CA GLN A 34 1.82 -11.74 5.32
C GLN A 34 1.13 -10.59 6.07
N PHE A 35 -0.13 -10.28 5.74
CA PHE A 35 -0.90 -9.20 6.34
C PHE A 35 -1.76 -9.73 7.51
N SER A 36 -1.24 -9.57 8.73
CA SER A 36 -1.87 -10.13 9.93
C SER A 36 -3.07 -9.32 10.46
N LYS A 37 -3.97 -10.01 11.16
CA LYS A 37 -5.01 -9.42 12.01
C LYS A 37 -4.45 -8.99 13.39
N PRO A 38 -5.13 -8.09 14.13
CA PRO A 38 -6.25 -7.27 13.66
C PRO A 38 -5.81 -6.31 12.56
N ASN A 39 -6.74 -5.87 11.71
CA ASN A 39 -6.47 -4.80 10.76
C ASN A 39 -7.63 -3.79 10.78
N LYS A 40 -7.36 -2.58 10.31
CA LYS A 40 -8.31 -1.47 10.28
C LYS A 40 -8.29 -0.82 8.90
N LEU A 41 -9.43 -0.28 8.47
CA LEU A 41 -9.47 0.56 7.29
C LEU A 41 -8.65 1.83 7.56
N LEU A 42 -7.74 2.15 6.66
CA LEU A 42 -6.91 3.35 6.68
C LEU A 42 -7.47 4.43 5.74
N SER A 43 -7.88 4.03 4.54
CA SER A 43 -8.44 4.92 3.51
C SER A 43 -9.37 4.16 2.56
N SER A 44 -10.37 4.86 2.03
CA SER A 44 -11.32 4.36 1.04
C SER A 44 -11.71 5.46 0.06
N THR A 45 -11.66 5.17 -1.23
CA THR A 45 -12.12 6.05 -2.31
C THR A 45 -13.24 5.42 -3.14
N ILE A 46 -13.95 4.45 -2.56
CA ILE A 46 -15.00 3.70 -3.26
C ILE A 46 -16.21 4.60 -3.57
N ASP A 47 -16.56 4.72 -4.85
CA ASP A 47 -17.75 5.42 -5.35
C ASP A 47 -19.04 4.61 -5.18
N ALA A 48 -20.18 5.17 -5.61
CA ALA A 48 -21.49 4.52 -5.49
C ALA A 48 -21.60 3.27 -6.36
N GLU A 49 -20.87 3.24 -7.47
CA GLU A 49 -20.77 2.15 -8.44
C GLU A 49 -19.83 1.03 -7.96
N GLY A 50 -19.08 1.27 -6.88
CA GLY A 50 -18.18 0.30 -6.29
C GLY A 50 -16.77 0.30 -6.90
N ASN A 51 -16.35 1.40 -7.52
CA ASN A 51 -15.02 1.58 -8.07
C ASN A 51 -14.17 2.43 -7.13
N GLY A 52 -12.87 2.15 -7.07
CA GLY A 52 -11.91 2.95 -6.31
C GLY A 52 -10.85 2.10 -5.64
N SER A 53 -10.19 2.64 -4.62
CA SER A 53 -9.14 1.95 -3.87
C SER A 53 -9.46 1.87 -2.38
N LEU A 54 -8.95 0.81 -1.75
CA LEU A 54 -9.00 0.59 -0.32
C LEU A 54 -7.60 0.38 0.22
N GLU A 55 -7.37 0.91 1.42
CA GLU A 55 -6.16 0.70 2.19
C GLU A 55 -6.52 0.19 3.58
N TYR A 56 -5.93 -0.93 3.98
CA TYR A 56 -6.02 -1.45 5.33
C TYR A 56 -4.64 -1.41 5.98
N THR A 57 -4.59 -1.17 7.30
CA THR A 57 -3.35 -1.25 8.08
C THR A 57 -3.47 -2.20 9.25
N ASN A 58 -2.34 -2.70 9.75
CA ASN A 58 -2.25 -3.67 10.83
C ASN A 58 -1.25 -3.24 11.93
N PRO A 59 -1.16 -3.94 13.07
CA PRO A 59 -0.22 -3.64 14.15
C PRO A 59 1.26 -3.70 13.77
N LYS A 60 1.61 -4.33 12.64
CA LYS A 60 2.99 -4.35 12.11
C LYS A 60 3.31 -3.10 11.29
N ASN A 61 2.43 -2.11 11.28
CA ASN A 61 2.53 -0.89 10.48
C ASN A 61 2.69 -1.19 8.98
N GLN A 62 2.00 -2.24 8.51
CA GLN A 62 1.90 -2.52 7.08
C GLN A 62 0.66 -1.85 6.53
N VAL A 63 0.67 -1.54 5.23
CA VAL A 63 -0.51 -1.07 4.49
C VAL A 63 -0.77 -2.05 3.36
N LEU A 64 -1.94 -2.68 3.37
CA LEU A 64 -2.43 -3.51 2.28
C LEU A 64 -3.38 -2.67 1.42
N ARG A 65 -3.05 -2.52 0.14
CA ARG A 65 -3.81 -1.72 -0.81
C ARG A 65 -4.31 -2.57 -1.97
N PHE A 66 -5.54 -2.32 -2.40
CA PHE A 66 -6.16 -2.95 -3.57
C PHE A 66 -7.23 -2.04 -4.18
N ARG A 67 -7.61 -2.34 -5.43
CA ARG A 67 -8.65 -1.61 -6.17
C ARG A 67 -9.89 -2.46 -6.38
N LEU A 68 -11.02 -1.79 -6.50
CA LEU A 68 -12.28 -2.36 -6.89
C LEU A 68 -12.75 -1.77 -8.22
N LEU A 69 -13.40 -2.61 -9.01
CA LEU A 69 -14.17 -2.24 -10.20
C LEU A 69 -15.52 -2.96 -10.08
N ASN A 70 -16.61 -2.20 -10.02
CA ASN A 70 -17.97 -2.71 -9.79
C ASN A 70 -18.07 -3.66 -8.57
N HIS A 71 -17.54 -3.22 -7.43
CA HIS A 71 -17.44 -3.97 -6.16
C HIS A 71 -16.61 -5.26 -6.20
N ARG A 72 -15.84 -5.51 -7.27
CA ARG A 72 -14.97 -6.70 -7.40
C ARG A 72 -13.51 -6.28 -7.41
N LEU A 73 -12.63 -7.11 -6.86
CA LEU A 73 -11.19 -6.90 -6.94
C LEU A 73 -10.76 -6.71 -8.40
N GLN A 74 -10.11 -5.58 -8.67
CA GLN A 74 -9.57 -5.28 -9.98
C GLN A 74 -8.19 -5.93 -10.11
N ILE A 75 -8.00 -6.70 -11.18
CA ILE A 75 -6.68 -7.21 -11.58
C ILE A 75 -6.00 -6.12 -12.41
N GLN A 76 -4.77 -5.77 -12.04
CA GLN A 76 -3.92 -4.82 -12.73
C GLN A 76 -2.94 -5.57 -13.64
N HIS A 77 -1.96 -4.83 -14.19
CA HIS A 77 -0.87 -5.41 -14.96
C HIS A 77 -0.11 -6.48 -14.15
N GLY A 78 0.51 -7.42 -14.85
CA GLY A 78 1.17 -8.58 -14.21
C GLY A 78 0.24 -9.55 -13.49
N GLY A 79 -1.09 -9.38 -13.55
CA GLY A 79 -2.04 -10.19 -12.77
C GLY A 79 -2.14 -9.78 -11.30
N ILE A 80 -1.65 -8.58 -10.95
CA ILE A 80 -1.56 -8.09 -9.58
C ILE A 80 -2.92 -7.56 -9.11
N ALA A 81 -3.42 -8.04 -7.98
CA ALA A 81 -4.65 -7.57 -7.34
C ALA A 81 -4.39 -6.81 -6.02
N PHE A 82 -3.27 -7.10 -5.35
CA PHE A 82 -2.92 -6.51 -4.06
C PHE A 82 -1.49 -6.02 -4.01
N GLN A 83 -1.26 -5.02 -3.19
CA GLN A 83 0.07 -4.48 -2.88
C GLN A 83 0.23 -4.33 -1.37
N LEU A 84 1.27 -4.92 -0.80
CA LEU A 84 1.59 -4.85 0.62
C LEU A 84 2.82 -3.97 0.82
N PHE A 85 2.61 -2.82 1.45
CA PHE A 85 3.64 -1.87 1.83
C PHE A 85 4.05 -2.17 3.27
N SER A 86 5.34 -2.40 3.50
CA SER A 86 5.91 -2.62 4.83
C SER A 86 6.83 -1.47 5.20
N TYR A 87 6.62 -0.92 6.39
CA TYR A 87 7.37 0.22 6.90
C TYR A 87 8.25 -0.19 8.08
N GLN A 88 9.45 0.35 8.14
CA GLN A 88 10.36 0.21 9.28
C GLN A 88 10.86 1.59 9.69
N ASN A 89 10.74 1.94 10.98
CA ASN A 89 11.11 3.27 11.49
C ASN A 89 10.46 4.43 10.70
N ASN A 90 9.21 4.25 10.24
CA ASN A 90 8.45 5.17 9.38
C ASN A 90 9.00 5.37 7.95
N TYR A 91 9.92 4.52 7.50
CA TYR A 91 10.37 4.48 6.11
C TYR A 91 9.78 3.27 5.40
N LEU A 92 9.29 3.47 4.18
CA LEU A 92 8.89 2.37 3.30
C LEU A 92 10.11 1.49 3.04
N GLN A 93 10.04 0.24 3.47
CA GLN A 93 11.13 -0.72 3.40
C GLN A 93 10.90 -1.75 2.30
N LYS A 94 9.65 -2.08 2.01
CA LYS A 94 9.32 -3.11 1.02
C LYS A 94 7.92 -2.93 0.46
N ILE A 95 7.76 -3.19 -0.84
CA ILE A 95 6.48 -3.42 -1.51
C ILE A 95 6.48 -4.85 -2.03
N GLU A 96 5.41 -5.59 -1.75
CA GLU A 96 5.16 -6.92 -2.31
C GLU A 96 3.83 -6.93 -3.07
N THR A 97 3.79 -7.62 -4.21
CA THR A 97 2.60 -7.70 -5.06
C THR A 97 2.01 -9.12 -5.08
N PHE A 98 0.68 -9.22 -5.10
CA PHE A 98 -0.04 -10.50 -5.03
C PHE A 98 -1.21 -10.58 -6.01
N ASP A 99 -1.53 -11.79 -6.47
CA ASP A 99 -2.69 -12.10 -7.28
C ASP A 99 -4.00 -12.17 -6.45
N LEU A 100 -5.12 -12.48 -7.11
CA LEU A 100 -6.43 -12.63 -6.47
C LEU A 100 -6.49 -13.75 -5.42
N GLN A 101 -5.59 -14.72 -5.47
CA GLN A 101 -5.49 -15.84 -4.54
C GLN A 101 -4.54 -15.55 -3.38
N GLY A 102 -3.89 -14.39 -3.38
CA GLY A 102 -2.90 -14.00 -2.37
C GLY A 102 -1.55 -14.66 -2.54
N LYS A 103 -1.27 -15.24 -3.72
CA LYS A 103 0.07 -15.69 -4.08
C LYS A 103 0.85 -14.51 -4.67
N ARG A 104 2.18 -14.52 -4.53
CA ARG A 104 3.02 -13.48 -5.14
C ARG A 104 2.81 -13.46 -6.65
N ALA A 105 2.62 -12.28 -7.19
CA ALA A 105 2.43 -12.04 -8.61
C ALA A 105 3.43 -10.98 -9.06
N GLY A 106 4.17 -11.26 -10.13
CA GLY A 106 5.16 -10.35 -10.65
C GLY A 106 4.72 -9.69 -11.95
N GLU A 107 5.27 -8.50 -12.23
CA GLU A 107 5.06 -7.83 -13.51
C GLU A 107 5.85 -8.54 -14.61
N ARG A 108 5.15 -9.04 -15.64
CA ARG A 108 5.77 -9.88 -16.68
C ARG A 108 6.80 -9.11 -17.49
N GLU A 109 6.51 -7.85 -17.76
CA GLU A 109 7.38 -6.93 -18.51
C GLU A 109 8.64 -6.52 -17.70
N SER A 110 8.62 -6.74 -16.37
CA SER A 110 9.73 -6.40 -15.47
C SER A 110 10.39 -7.66 -14.89
N GLN A 111 10.67 -8.66 -15.72
CA GLN A 111 11.30 -9.92 -15.30
C GLN A 111 10.57 -10.62 -14.13
N ASN A 112 9.24 -10.52 -14.10
CA ASN A 112 8.42 -11.09 -13.03
C ASN A 112 8.74 -10.48 -11.64
N GLU A 113 9.13 -9.20 -11.60
CA GLU A 113 9.32 -8.41 -10.38
C GLU A 113 8.05 -8.45 -9.52
N ALA A 114 8.17 -9.02 -8.33
CA ALA A 114 7.08 -9.12 -7.36
C ALA A 114 7.39 -8.41 -6.03
N VAL A 115 8.66 -8.04 -5.81
CA VAL A 115 9.10 -7.38 -4.57
C VAL A 115 10.11 -6.29 -4.90
N VAL A 116 9.85 -5.09 -4.37
CA VAL A 116 10.82 -4.00 -4.33
C VAL A 116 11.20 -3.76 -2.88
N GLN A 117 12.48 -3.89 -2.55
CA GLN A 117 13.02 -3.56 -1.24
C GLN A 117 13.80 -2.25 -1.32
N PHE A 118 13.53 -1.34 -0.40
CA PHE A 118 14.15 -0.01 -0.34
C PHE A 118 15.11 0.08 0.85
N ILE A 119 16.24 0.73 0.63
CA ILE A 119 17.28 0.97 1.62
C ILE A 119 17.65 2.46 1.56
N VAL A 120 17.27 3.22 2.58
CA VAL A 120 17.64 4.63 2.73
C VAL A 120 19.03 4.69 3.35
N GLU A 121 20.07 4.87 2.54
CA GLU A 121 21.46 4.87 2.99
C GLU A 121 21.87 6.21 3.60
N LYS A 122 21.37 7.32 3.04
CA LYS A 122 21.66 8.69 3.46
C LYS A 122 20.42 9.37 4.04
N LYS A 123 20.10 9.03 5.30
CA LYS A 123 18.83 9.38 5.95
C LYS A 123 18.60 10.90 6.06
N ASN A 124 19.63 11.67 6.42
CA ASN A 124 19.48 13.11 6.65
C ASN A 124 19.24 13.86 5.34
N GLU A 125 19.98 13.47 4.30
CA GLU A 125 19.88 13.96 2.95
C GLU A 125 18.49 13.66 2.37
N TYR A 126 17.99 12.43 2.55
CA TYR A 126 16.62 12.10 2.18
C TYR A 126 15.60 12.97 2.93
N LEU A 127 15.75 13.18 4.24
CA LEU A 127 14.80 13.99 5.02
C LEU A 127 14.75 15.45 4.56
N GLN A 128 15.90 16.04 4.20
CA GLN A 128 15.95 17.39 3.63
C GLN A 128 15.21 17.46 2.30
N LYS A 129 15.43 16.50 1.41
CA LYS A 129 14.76 16.45 0.11
C LYS A 129 13.26 16.14 0.24
N LYS A 130 12.90 15.20 1.12
CA LYS A 130 11.51 14.87 1.44
C LYS A 130 10.75 16.12 1.87
N LYS A 131 11.33 16.95 2.74
CA LYS A 131 10.72 18.21 3.16
C LYS A 131 10.42 19.13 1.96
N LEU A 132 11.38 19.31 1.05
CA LEU A 132 11.17 20.11 -0.16
C LEU A 132 10.04 19.55 -1.05
N ILE A 133 9.93 18.21 -1.15
CA ILE A 133 8.88 17.55 -1.92
C ILE A 133 7.52 17.71 -1.24
N ASP A 134 7.45 17.50 0.07
CA ASP A 134 6.23 17.64 0.87
C ASP A 134 5.71 19.08 0.84
N ASP A 135 6.59 20.08 1.02
CA ASP A 135 6.24 21.51 1.00
C ASP A 135 5.67 21.94 -0.37
N ALA A 136 6.02 21.21 -1.43
CA ALA A 136 5.47 21.39 -2.78
C ALA A 136 4.28 20.46 -3.09
N GLU A 137 3.79 19.68 -2.12
CA GLU A 137 2.75 18.65 -2.29
C GLU A 137 3.08 17.64 -3.41
N GLY A 138 4.37 17.41 -3.66
CA GLY A 138 4.85 16.58 -4.76
C GLY A 138 4.85 17.26 -6.14
N ASN A 139 4.38 18.50 -6.27
CA ASN A 139 4.33 19.27 -7.51
C ASN A 139 5.64 20.04 -7.78
N ILE A 140 6.77 19.34 -7.62
CA ILE A 140 8.11 19.85 -7.90
C ILE A 140 8.83 18.91 -8.86
N ASP A 141 9.44 19.48 -9.88
CA ASP A 141 10.37 18.78 -10.76
C ASP A 141 11.77 18.80 -10.13
N LEU A 142 12.10 17.74 -9.39
CA LEU A 142 13.44 17.56 -8.87
C LEU A 142 14.29 16.86 -9.92
N LYS A 143 15.47 17.42 -10.20
CA LYS A 143 16.50 16.71 -10.97
C LYS A 143 16.78 15.37 -10.30
N ASP A 144 16.96 14.34 -11.13
CA ASP A 144 17.33 13.01 -10.65
C ASP A 144 18.63 13.08 -9.82
N ASP A 145 18.52 12.64 -8.57
CA ASP A 145 19.59 12.59 -7.58
C ASP A 145 20.04 11.15 -7.29
N SER A 146 19.68 10.17 -8.14
CA SER A 146 20.12 8.78 -8.06
C SER A 146 21.65 8.64 -7.90
N LYS A 147 22.42 9.52 -8.55
CA LYS A 147 23.89 9.59 -8.44
C LYS A 147 24.41 9.96 -7.05
N GLU A 148 23.59 10.59 -6.22
CA GLU A 148 23.93 10.88 -4.82
C GLU A 148 23.83 9.64 -3.95
N GLN A 149 23.30 8.52 -4.46
CA GLN A 149 23.24 7.23 -3.77
C GLN A 149 22.52 7.31 -2.41
N ILE A 150 21.36 7.98 -2.40
CA ILE A 150 20.57 8.19 -1.18
C ILE A 150 19.65 6.98 -0.91
N ILE A 151 18.96 6.51 -1.94
CA ILE A 151 18.02 5.39 -1.86
C ILE A 151 18.47 4.29 -2.81
N ARG A 152 18.81 3.13 -2.24
CA ARG A 152 19.08 1.91 -3.01
C ARG A 152 17.84 1.03 -3.04
N ILE A 153 17.61 0.38 -4.17
CA ILE A 153 16.58 -0.64 -4.31
C ILE A 153 17.19 -2.02 -4.56
N LYS A 154 16.44 -3.05 -4.19
CA LYS A 154 16.65 -4.43 -4.61
C LYS A 154 15.35 -5.00 -5.15
N LEU A 155 15.44 -5.71 -6.26
CA LEU A 155 14.30 -6.30 -6.95
C LEU A 155 14.33 -7.82 -6.81
N PHE A 156 13.17 -8.43 -6.57
CA PHE A 156 13.03 -9.87 -6.48
C PHE A 156 11.83 -10.37 -7.29
N ASP A 157 11.98 -11.58 -7.83
CA ASP A 157 10.91 -12.27 -8.55
C ASP A 157 9.85 -12.86 -7.60
N THR A 158 8.83 -13.52 -8.17
CA THR A 158 7.79 -14.21 -7.38
C THR A 158 8.32 -15.31 -6.45
N ASN A 159 9.49 -15.87 -6.75
CA ASN A 159 10.16 -16.91 -5.95
C ASN A 159 11.13 -16.31 -4.91
N ASN A 160 11.16 -14.99 -4.75
CA ASN A 160 12.08 -14.27 -3.88
C ASN A 160 13.56 -14.37 -4.32
N LEU A 161 13.82 -14.67 -5.58
CA LEU A 161 15.15 -14.67 -6.16
C LEU A 161 15.50 -13.24 -6.61
N PRO A 162 16.70 -12.74 -6.29
CA PRO A 162 17.14 -11.43 -6.76
C PRO A 162 17.11 -11.36 -8.29
N LEU A 163 16.62 -10.25 -8.84
CA LEU A 163 16.71 -9.96 -10.27
C LEU A 163 18.06 -9.31 -10.58
N SER A 164 18.85 -9.98 -11.42
CA SER A 164 20.28 -9.72 -11.59
C SER A 164 20.63 -8.43 -12.34
N GLU A 165 19.68 -7.80 -13.03
CA GLU A 165 20.03 -6.86 -14.09
C GLU A 165 20.49 -5.47 -13.63
N LYS A 166 20.30 -5.07 -12.36
CA LYS A 166 20.68 -3.73 -11.87
C LYS A 166 21.02 -3.69 -10.37
N GLU A 167 22.15 -4.25 -9.95
CA GLU A 167 22.63 -4.08 -8.57
C GLU A 167 24.00 -3.39 -8.52
N PRO A 168 24.17 -2.32 -7.71
CA PRO A 168 23.13 -1.60 -6.99
C PRO A 168 22.32 -0.66 -7.90
N ALA A 169 20.99 -0.78 -7.90
CA ALA A 169 20.12 0.23 -8.49
C ALA A 169 19.82 1.31 -7.46
N TYR A 170 20.17 2.55 -7.78
CA TYR A 170 19.79 3.72 -7.00
C TYR A 170 18.64 4.44 -7.69
N ILE A 171 17.68 4.93 -6.90
CA ILE A 171 16.54 5.72 -7.39
C ILE A 171 16.59 7.12 -6.80
N SER A 172 15.92 8.06 -7.46
CA SER A 172 15.80 9.41 -6.97
C SER A 172 14.97 9.47 -5.67
N SER A 173 15.23 10.50 -4.84
CA SER A 173 14.43 10.79 -3.65
C SER A 173 12.96 11.08 -4.01
N LYS A 174 12.72 11.68 -5.18
CA LYS A 174 11.38 11.96 -5.71
C LYS A 174 10.64 10.67 -6.08
N THR A 175 11.32 9.76 -6.78
CA THR A 175 10.78 8.44 -7.13
C THR A 175 10.41 7.66 -5.87
N TYR A 176 11.31 7.60 -4.88
CA TYR A 176 11.01 6.95 -3.59
C TYR A 176 9.83 7.59 -2.86
N TRP A 177 9.70 8.92 -2.89
CA TRP A 177 8.53 9.61 -2.34
C TRP A 177 7.24 9.20 -3.05
N GLU A 178 7.24 9.09 -4.37
CA GLU A 178 6.06 8.66 -5.15
C GLU A 178 5.58 7.25 -4.77
N TYR A 179 6.51 6.32 -4.53
CA TYR A 179 6.19 4.99 -4.00
C TYR A 179 5.46 5.02 -2.66
N ASN A 180 5.69 6.05 -1.83
CA ASN A 180 5.03 6.18 -0.52
C ASN A 180 3.60 6.71 -0.64
N VAL A 181 3.32 7.56 -1.63
CA VAL A 181 2.04 8.29 -1.71
C VAL A 181 1.08 7.73 -2.76
N ARG A 182 1.59 7.09 -3.82
CA ARG A 182 0.77 6.54 -4.91
C ARG A 182 0.68 5.03 -4.79
N MET A 183 -0.35 4.45 -5.42
CA MET A 183 -0.24 3.06 -5.82
C MET A 183 0.99 2.92 -6.69
N TYR A 184 1.88 2.01 -6.28
CA TYR A 184 2.91 1.58 -7.20
C TYR A 184 2.20 1.04 -8.43
N TRP A 185 2.53 1.58 -9.59
CA TRP A 185 2.09 1.04 -10.86
C TRP A 185 3.38 0.50 -11.47
N PRO A 186 3.59 -0.83 -11.47
CA PRO A 186 4.79 -1.41 -12.07
C PRO A 186 4.86 -1.13 -13.57
#